data_AF-A0A7C2IVB8-F1
#
_entry.id   AF-A0A7C2IVB8-F1
#
_cell.length_a   1.000
_cell.length_b   1.000
_cell.length_c   1.000
_cell.angle_alpha   90.00
_cell.angle_beta   90.00
_cell.angle_gamma   90.00
#
_symmetry.space_group_name_H-M   'P 1'
#
loop_
_entity.id
_entity.type
_entity.pdbx_description
1 polymer ?
#
loop_
_entity_poly.entity_id
_entity_poly.type
_entity_poly.pdbx_seq_one_letter_code
_entity_poly.pdbx_strand_id
1 'polypeptide(L)'
;MRAGRRLRRPAPDRPPAARSRALPGLTPLQPRVIVLVGLPGSGKSTYIKQYNLPALSSDALRQLLADDETDQTIHARVFATIRYLLRQRISLGRPVTYVDATHLTPAERRPYIVMAERLGFRVEALFFDVPPEVCKQRNRTRPRVVPDEVIDAMAARLVRPSRAEGFARVWVIKHQP
;
A
#
# COMPACT_ATOMS: atom_id res chain seq x y z
N MET A 1 7.09 -53.93 -38.43
CA MET A 1 7.07 -53.04 -37.25
C MET A 1 7.25 -51.60 -37.72
N ARG A 2 6.22 -50.74 -37.62
CA ARG A 2 6.25 -49.34 -38.07
C ARG A 2 6.53 -48.42 -36.88
N ALA A 3 7.63 -47.67 -36.93
CA ALA A 3 7.98 -46.67 -35.92
C ALA A 3 7.16 -45.39 -36.12
N GLY A 4 6.33 -45.05 -35.12
CA GLY A 4 5.49 -43.85 -35.12
C GLY A 4 6.30 -42.57 -34.93
N ARG A 5 6.33 -41.73 -35.97
CA ARG A 5 6.95 -40.40 -35.95
C ARG A 5 6.02 -39.43 -35.21
N ARG A 6 6.31 -39.11 -33.94
CA ARG A 6 5.57 -38.10 -33.18
C ARG A 6 5.79 -36.71 -33.80
N LEU A 7 4.72 -36.12 -34.35
CA LEU A 7 4.70 -34.73 -34.80
C LEU A 7 4.78 -33.80 -33.58
N ARG A 8 5.84 -32.98 -33.49
CA ARG A 8 5.95 -31.90 -32.52
C ARG A 8 4.95 -30.80 -32.90
N ARG A 9 4.01 -30.47 -32.01
CA ARG A 9 3.16 -29.28 -32.15
C ARG A 9 4.02 -28.01 -32.01
N PRO A 10 3.88 -27.00 -32.88
CA PRO A 10 4.52 -25.70 -32.67
C PRO A 10 3.90 -25.03 -31.44
N ALA A 11 4.72 -24.33 -30.66
CA ALA A 11 4.24 -23.51 -29.55
C ALA A 11 3.38 -22.35 -30.10
N PRO A 12 2.34 -21.89 -29.36
CA PRO A 12 1.56 -20.75 -29.81
C PRO A 12 2.44 -19.49 -29.81
N ASP A 13 2.41 -18.76 -30.93
CA ASP A 13 3.05 -17.46 -31.05
C ASP A 13 2.53 -16.53 -29.95
N ARG A 14 3.46 -16.09 -29.09
CA ARG A 14 3.18 -15.08 -28.08
C ARG A 14 2.97 -13.76 -28.82
N PRO A 15 1.80 -13.10 -28.73
CA PRO A 15 1.62 -11.83 -29.42
C PRO A 15 2.66 -10.83 -28.91
N PRO A 16 3.28 -10.03 -29.81
CA PRO A 16 4.24 -9.03 -29.38
C PRO A 16 3.58 -8.10 -28.37
N ALA A 17 4.22 -7.92 -27.21
CA ALA A 17 3.76 -6.99 -26.20
C ALA A 17 3.58 -5.62 -26.87
N ALA A 18 2.34 -5.13 -26.90
CA ALA A 18 2.00 -3.84 -27.47
C ALA A 18 2.79 -2.77 -26.71
N ARG A 19 3.91 -2.33 -27.28
CA ARG A 19 4.62 -1.14 -26.82
C ARG A 19 3.70 0.03 -27.14
N SER A 20 2.97 0.50 -26.14
CA SER A 20 2.23 1.77 -26.23
C SER A 20 3.23 2.85 -26.64
N ARG A 21 3.14 3.29 -27.90
CA ARG A 21 3.99 4.33 -28.45
C ARG A 21 3.49 5.64 -27.85
N ALA A 22 4.19 6.14 -26.83
CA ALA A 22 3.89 7.43 -26.24
C ALA A 22 3.84 8.50 -27.35
N LEU A 23 2.78 9.31 -27.35
CA LEU A 23 2.65 10.45 -28.26
C LEU A 23 3.83 11.42 -28.01
N PRO A 24 4.51 11.92 -29.06
CA PRO A 24 5.60 12.88 -28.88
C PRO A 24 5.11 14.12 -28.11
N GLY A 25 5.76 14.43 -26.99
CA GLY A 25 5.47 15.63 -26.18
C GLY A 25 4.69 15.39 -24.88
N LEU A 26 4.15 14.20 -24.64
CA LEU A 26 3.56 13.84 -23.35
C LEU A 26 4.55 13.00 -22.54
N THR A 27 5.25 13.62 -21.60
CA THR A 27 6.00 12.89 -20.57
C THR A 27 5.00 12.02 -19.80
N PRO A 28 5.19 10.70 -19.69
CA PRO A 28 4.31 9.87 -18.88
C PRO A 28 4.26 10.44 -17.46
N LEU A 29 3.05 10.69 -16.95
CA LEU A 29 2.85 11.14 -15.58
C LEU A 29 3.56 10.17 -14.65
N GLN A 30 4.55 10.67 -13.89
CA GLN A 30 5.26 9.87 -12.90
C GLN A 30 4.24 9.25 -11.93
N PRO A 31 4.17 7.91 -11.79
CA PRO A 31 3.22 7.28 -10.88
C PRO A 31 3.40 7.79 -9.45
N ARG A 32 2.29 7.88 -8.71
CA ARG A 32 2.30 8.34 -7.31
C ARG A 32 1.91 7.20 -6.38
N VAL A 33 2.71 7.02 -5.33
CA VAL A 33 2.44 6.08 -4.24
C VAL A 33 2.27 6.87 -2.96
N ILE A 34 1.08 6.76 -2.35
CA ILE A 34 0.73 7.47 -1.13
C ILE A 34 0.70 6.47 0.02
N VAL A 35 1.62 6.61 0.96
CA VAL A 35 1.72 5.80 2.17
C VAL A 35 0.88 6.46 3.25
N LEU A 36 -0.18 5.80 3.71
CA LEU A 36 -0.97 6.31 4.84
C LEU A 36 -0.21 6.08 6.14
N VAL A 37 -0.28 7.04 7.05
CA VAL A 37 0.39 6.99 8.35
C VAL A 37 -0.60 7.41 9.43
N GLY A 38 -0.75 6.60 10.48
CA GLY A 38 -1.58 6.95 11.64
C GLY A 38 -2.09 5.74 12.43
N LEU A 39 -2.64 5.99 13.61
CA LEU A 39 -3.09 4.96 14.55
C LEU A 39 -4.36 4.22 14.08
N PRO A 40 -4.64 2.99 14.56
CA PRO A 40 -5.99 2.41 14.46
C PRO A 40 -7.05 3.43 14.93
N GLY A 41 -8.18 3.54 14.24
CA GLY A 41 -9.21 4.55 14.57
C GLY A 41 -8.93 5.97 14.05
N SER A 42 -7.78 6.25 13.45
CA SER A 42 -7.44 7.59 12.92
C SER A 42 -8.21 7.99 11.65
N GLY A 43 -9.01 7.09 11.06
CA GLY A 43 -9.82 7.36 9.87
C GLY A 43 -9.19 7.01 8.52
N LYS A 44 -8.01 6.37 8.49
CA LYS A 44 -7.31 5.93 7.25
C LYS A 44 -8.22 5.18 6.27
N SER A 45 -8.77 4.05 6.71
CA SER A 45 -9.61 3.21 5.83
C SER A 45 -10.95 3.88 5.50
N THR A 46 -11.47 4.73 6.39
CA THR A 46 -12.65 5.56 6.10
C THR A 46 -12.35 6.55 4.97
N TYR A 47 -11.20 7.21 5.00
CA TYR A 47 -10.76 8.13 3.94
C TYR A 47 -10.63 7.42 2.59
N ILE A 48 -10.01 6.22 2.59
CA ILE A 48 -9.91 5.40 1.38
C ILE A 48 -11.30 5.07 0.81
N LYS A 49 -12.24 4.63 1.65
CA LYS A 49 -13.59 4.26 1.23
C LYS A 49 -14.39 5.47 0.74
N GLN A 50 -14.38 6.56 1.50
CA GLN A 50 -15.15 7.78 1.21
C GLN A 50 -14.81 8.35 -0.17
N TYR A 51 -13.53 8.35 -0.55
CA TYR A 51 -13.06 8.89 -1.82
C TYR A 51 -12.85 7.81 -2.90
N ASN A 52 -13.28 6.57 -2.65
CA ASN A 52 -13.12 5.43 -3.55
C ASN A 52 -11.69 5.29 -4.11
N LEU A 53 -10.70 5.38 -3.22
CA LEU A 53 -9.29 5.46 -3.59
C LEU A 53 -8.69 4.07 -3.85
N PRO A 54 -7.83 3.92 -4.88
CA PRO A 54 -7.24 2.63 -5.21
C PRO A 54 -6.12 2.26 -4.22
N ALA A 55 -6.47 1.55 -3.15
CA ALA A 55 -5.57 1.20 -2.06
C ALA A 55 -5.18 -0.28 -2.03
N LEU A 56 -3.93 -0.55 -1.64
CA LEU A 56 -3.47 -1.85 -1.16
C LEU A 56 -3.54 -1.81 0.38
N SER A 57 -4.51 -2.51 0.97
CA SER A 57 -4.72 -2.54 2.42
C SER A 57 -4.09 -3.77 3.07
N SER A 58 -3.38 -3.56 4.17
CA SER A 58 -2.80 -4.67 4.96
C SER A 58 -3.88 -5.56 5.57
N ASP A 59 -5.00 -5.01 6.02
CA ASP A 59 -6.11 -5.77 6.60
C ASP A 59 -6.83 -6.59 5.52
N ALA A 60 -7.10 -6.00 4.34
CA ALA A 60 -7.70 -6.73 3.22
C ALA A 60 -6.81 -7.90 2.75
N LEU A 61 -5.48 -7.72 2.77
CA LEU A 61 -4.55 -8.78 2.41
C LEU A 61 -4.39 -9.83 3.51
N ARG A 62 -4.51 -9.48 4.79
CA ARG A 62 -4.59 -10.48 5.86
C ARG A 62 -5.82 -11.36 5.70
N GLN A 63 -6.99 -10.73 5.51
CA GLN A 63 -8.24 -11.45 5.25
C GLN A 63 -8.10 -12.39 4.05
N LEU A 64 -7.49 -11.93 2.95
CA LEU A 64 -7.32 -12.75 1.75
C LEU A 64 -6.36 -13.94 1.95
N LEU A 65 -5.34 -13.79 2.79
CA LEU A 65 -4.26 -14.79 2.93
C LEU A 65 -4.45 -15.76 4.10
N ALA A 66 -5.18 -15.36 5.14
CA ALA A 66 -5.37 -16.14 6.37
C ALA A 66 -6.84 -16.31 6.75
N ASP A 67 -7.78 -15.85 5.93
CA ASP A 67 -9.21 -15.81 6.25
C ASP A 67 -9.56 -15.03 7.54
N ASP A 68 -8.59 -14.28 8.07
CA ASP A 68 -8.66 -13.50 9.30
C ASP A 68 -7.82 -12.22 9.18
N GLU A 69 -8.47 -11.06 9.11
CA GLU A 69 -7.78 -9.76 9.10
C GLU A 69 -7.03 -9.42 10.42
N THR A 70 -7.30 -10.16 11.50
CA THR A 70 -6.69 -9.95 12.81
C THR A 70 -5.37 -10.68 12.99
N ASP A 71 -5.11 -11.71 12.17
CA ASP A 71 -3.90 -12.53 12.26
C ASP A 71 -2.62 -11.71 12.04
N GLN A 72 -1.87 -11.48 13.13
CA GLN A 72 -0.59 -10.78 13.10
C GLN A 72 0.60 -11.71 12.87
N THR A 73 0.43 -13.04 12.87
CA THR A 73 1.52 -14.01 12.67
C THR A 73 2.09 -13.94 11.24
N ILE A 74 1.27 -13.52 10.27
CA ILE A 74 1.66 -13.41 8.86
C ILE A 74 2.11 -12.00 8.45
N HIS A 75 2.41 -11.10 9.39
CA HIS A 75 2.75 -9.70 9.12
C HIS A 75 3.81 -9.54 8.02
N ALA A 76 4.94 -10.25 8.12
CA ALA A 76 6.01 -10.18 7.13
C ALA A 76 5.53 -10.57 5.71
N ARG A 77 4.69 -11.61 5.62
CA ARG A 77 4.09 -12.09 4.35
C ARG A 77 3.15 -11.06 3.76
N VAL A 78 2.28 -10.44 4.57
CA VAL A 78 1.35 -9.39 4.14
C VAL A 78 2.11 -8.22 3.52
N PHE A 79 3.13 -7.70 4.19
CA PHE A 79 3.90 -6.56 3.67
C PHE A 79 4.78 -6.92 2.47
N ALA A 80 5.25 -8.17 2.37
CA ALA A 80 5.88 -8.66 1.14
C ALA A 80 4.89 -8.66 -0.04
N THR A 81 3.66 -9.12 0.19
CA THR A 81 2.58 -9.11 -0.81
C THR A 81 2.18 -7.70 -1.22
N ILE A 82 2.05 -6.76 -0.28
CA ILE A 82 1.80 -5.33 -0.59
C ILE A 82 2.87 -4.81 -1.55
N ARG A 83 4.15 -5.02 -1.23
CA ARG A 83 5.25 -4.54 -2.08
C ARG A 83 5.28 -5.25 -3.43
N TYR A 84 4.91 -6.53 -3.51
CA TYR A 84 4.77 -7.24 -4.77
C TYR A 84 3.64 -6.63 -5.63
N LEU A 85 2.44 -6.48 -5.08
CA LEU A 85 1.30 -5.92 -5.79
C LEU A 85 1.54 -4.47 -6.20
N LEU A 86 2.24 -3.69 -5.37
CA LEU A 86 2.65 -2.34 -5.72
C LEU A 86 3.52 -2.33 -6.99
N ARG A 87 4.52 -3.22 -7.10
CA ARG A 87 5.33 -3.36 -8.32
C ARG A 87 4.47 -3.69 -9.54
N GLN A 88 3.49 -4.58 -9.38
CA GLN A 88 2.56 -4.90 -10.48
C GLN A 88 1.71 -3.70 -10.89
N ARG A 89 1.23 -2.90 -9.93
CA ARG A 89 0.46 -1.68 -10.24
C ARG A 89 1.32 -0.66 -11.00
N ILE A 90 2.59 -0.50 -10.62
CA ILE A 90 3.53 0.36 -11.33
C ILE A 90 3.82 -0.16 -12.74
N SER A 91 4.09 -1.46 -12.91
CA SER A 91 4.37 -2.04 -14.24
C SER A 91 3.16 -1.97 -15.18
N LEU A 92 1.94 -2.00 -14.64
CA LEU A 92 0.69 -1.80 -15.37
C LEU A 92 0.34 -0.32 -15.61
N GLY A 93 1.23 0.62 -15.29
CA GLY A 93 1.04 2.05 -15.53
C GLY A 93 -0.07 2.69 -14.71
N ARG A 94 -0.40 2.14 -13.53
CA ARG A 94 -1.44 2.74 -12.67
C ARG A 94 -0.93 4.08 -12.10
N PRO A 95 -1.66 5.19 -12.31
CA PRO A 95 -1.12 6.52 -12.03
C PRO A 95 -1.02 6.81 -10.53
N VAL A 96 -1.90 6.22 -9.72
CA VAL A 96 -1.95 6.43 -8.27
C VAL A 96 -2.21 5.12 -7.55
N THR A 97 -1.50 4.89 -6.44
CA THR A 97 -1.72 3.77 -5.51
C THR A 97 -1.59 4.25 -4.08
N TYR A 98 -2.59 3.95 -3.24
CA TYR A 98 -2.51 4.15 -1.81
C TYR A 98 -2.04 2.88 -1.11
N VAL A 99 -1.29 3.00 -0.03
CA VAL A 99 -0.90 1.87 0.82
C VAL A 99 -1.49 2.10 2.20
N ASP A 100 -2.55 1.35 2.51
CA ASP A 100 -3.33 1.48 3.75
C ASP A 100 -2.81 0.52 4.82
N ALA A 101 -1.97 1.05 5.70
CA ALA A 101 -1.56 0.45 6.95
C ALA A 101 -1.18 1.57 7.94
N THR A 102 -0.73 1.22 9.14
CA THR A 102 -0.42 2.21 10.18
C THR A 102 0.90 2.95 9.96
N HIS A 103 1.92 2.26 9.44
CA HIS A 103 3.26 2.79 9.10
C HIS A 103 3.84 3.77 10.12
N LEU A 104 3.87 3.35 11.39
CA LEU A 104 4.16 4.18 12.55
C LEU A 104 5.59 4.72 12.55
N THR A 105 6.55 3.90 12.13
CA THR A 105 7.99 4.19 12.25
C THR A 105 8.64 4.50 10.89
N PRO A 106 9.77 5.22 10.85
CA PRO A 106 10.53 5.42 9.62
C PRO A 106 11.00 4.10 8.99
N ALA A 107 11.32 3.10 9.81
CA ALA A 107 11.73 1.77 9.36
C ALA A 107 10.61 1.06 8.57
N GLU A 108 9.35 1.19 9.01
CA GLU A 108 8.19 0.66 8.30
C GLU A 108 7.94 1.38 6.96
N ARG A 109 8.33 2.66 6.84
CA ARG A 109 8.13 3.49 5.64
C ARG A 109 9.27 3.39 4.62
N ARG A 110 10.50 3.16 5.09
CA ARG A 110 11.73 3.08 4.27
C ARG A 110 11.60 2.18 3.03
N PRO A 111 10.98 0.99 3.07
CA PRO A 111 10.87 0.13 1.89
C PRO A 111 10.17 0.81 0.71
N TYR A 112 9.16 1.64 0.95
CA TYR A 112 8.43 2.34 -0.11
C TYR A 112 9.27 3.46 -0.73
N ILE A 113 10.10 4.11 0.08
CA ILE A 113 11.00 5.19 -0.36
C ILE A 113 12.13 4.62 -1.23
N VAL A 114 12.77 3.55 -0.77
CA VAL A 114 13.80 2.84 -1.55
C VAL A 114 13.21 2.27 -2.85
N MET A 115 11.96 1.79 -2.82
CA MET A 115 11.28 1.35 -4.04
C MET A 115 11.03 2.50 -5.03
N ALA A 116 10.73 3.71 -4.53
CA ALA A 116 10.49 4.89 -5.36
C ALA A 116 11.73 5.26 -6.19
N GLU A 117 12.90 5.25 -5.54
CA GLU A 117 14.19 5.50 -6.20
C GLU A 117 14.48 4.46 -7.29
N ARG A 118 14.21 3.19 -7.02
CA ARG A 118 14.51 2.08 -7.95
C ARG A 118 13.53 1.95 -9.11
N LEU A 119 12.26 2.31 -8.89
CA LEU A 119 11.17 2.07 -9.84
C LEU A 119 10.66 3.35 -10.50
N GLY A 120 11.22 4.51 -10.15
CA GLY A 120 10.96 5.78 -10.81
C GLY A 120 9.59 6.39 -10.51
N PHE A 121 8.97 6.06 -9.37
CA PHE A 121 7.70 6.66 -8.94
C PHE A 121 7.89 7.73 -7.86
N ARG A 122 6.91 8.62 -7.70
CA ARG A 122 6.88 9.60 -6.61
C ARG A 122 6.24 8.98 -5.37
N VAL A 123 6.93 9.04 -4.24
CA VAL A 123 6.41 8.58 -2.93
C VAL A 123 5.99 9.76 -2.06
N GLU A 124 4.78 9.70 -1.51
CA GLU A 124 4.20 10.73 -0.63
C GLU A 124 3.65 10.08 0.64
N ALA A 125 3.62 10.83 1.74
CA ALA A 125 2.97 10.40 2.98
C ALA A 125 1.63 11.13 3.14
N LEU A 126 0.60 10.42 3.61
CA LEU A 126 -0.67 10.97 4.07
C LEU A 126 -0.83 10.67 5.56
N PHE A 127 -0.51 11.66 6.39
CA PHE A 127 -0.48 11.54 7.83
C PHE A 127 -1.81 11.94 8.45
N PHE A 128 -2.41 11.04 9.22
CA PHE A 128 -3.61 11.27 10.00
C PHE A 128 -3.20 11.68 11.41
N ASP A 129 -3.12 12.99 11.61
CA ASP A 129 -2.72 13.65 12.86
C ASP A 129 -3.95 13.75 13.78
N VAL A 130 -4.33 12.60 14.35
CA VAL A 130 -5.51 12.44 15.19
C VAL A 130 -5.05 12.01 16.59
N PRO A 131 -5.51 12.69 17.66
CA PRO A 131 -5.12 12.33 19.03
C PRO A 131 -5.43 10.85 19.36
N PRO A 132 -4.57 10.15 20.14
CA PRO A 132 -4.79 8.76 20.53
C PRO A 132 -6.15 8.54 21.21
N GLU A 133 -6.62 9.50 22.00
CA GLU A 133 -7.88 9.46 22.76
C GLU A 133 -9.08 9.41 21.82
N VAL A 134 -9.06 10.21 20.76
CA VAL A 134 -10.08 10.19 19.70
C VAL A 134 -9.98 8.87 18.92
N CYS A 135 -8.76 8.38 18.67
CA CYS A 135 -8.55 7.10 18.01
C CYS A 135 -9.14 5.94 18.82
N LYS A 136 -8.92 5.91 20.15
CA LYS A 136 -9.49 4.95 21.10
C LYS A 136 -11.02 5.03 21.12
N GLN A 137 -11.58 6.24 21.24
CA GLN A 137 -13.04 6.45 21.21
C GLN A 137 -13.68 5.87 19.94
N ARG A 138 -13.11 6.17 18.77
CA ARG A 138 -13.59 5.64 17.48
C ARG A 138 -13.36 4.15 17.35
N ASN A 139 -12.27 3.63 17.91
CA ASN A 139 -11.92 2.23 17.81
C ASN A 139 -12.90 1.33 18.60
N ARG A 140 -13.43 1.80 19.73
CA ARG A 140 -14.43 1.09 20.55
C ARG A 140 -15.75 0.83 19.83
N THR A 141 -16.10 1.62 18.81
CA THR A 141 -17.35 1.46 18.04
C THR A 141 -17.17 0.62 16.77
N ARG A 142 -15.98 0.05 16.54
CA ARG A 142 -15.69 -0.75 15.34
C ARG A 142 -16.04 -2.22 15.59
N PRO A 143 -16.41 -2.99 14.54
CA PRO A 143 -16.57 -4.44 14.65
C PRO A 143 -15.32 -5.14 15.20
N ARG A 144 -14.14 -4.63 14.83
CA ARG A 144 -12.84 -5.04 15.35
C ARG A 144 -12.28 -3.94 16.24
N VAL A 145 -12.13 -4.25 17.52
CA VAL A 145 -11.58 -3.35 18.54
C VAL A 145 -10.13 -3.73 18.82
N VAL A 146 -9.20 -2.81 18.59
CA VAL A 146 -7.81 -2.94 19.08
C VAL A 146 -7.77 -2.51 20.55
N PRO A 147 -7.17 -3.26 21.49
CA PRO A 147 -7.12 -2.84 22.88
C PRO A 147 -6.46 -1.46 23.07
N ASP A 148 -6.93 -0.70 24.05
CA ASP A 148 -6.48 0.68 24.26
C ASP A 148 -4.98 0.74 24.58
N GLU A 149 -4.48 -0.21 25.38
CA GLU A 149 -3.05 -0.34 25.71
C GLU A 149 -2.19 -0.62 24.46
N VAL A 150 -2.74 -1.32 23.47
CA VAL A 150 -2.07 -1.54 22.18
C VAL A 150 -2.04 -0.24 21.37
N ILE A 151 -3.13 0.54 21.37
CA ILE A 151 -3.16 1.85 20.71
C ILE A 151 -2.16 2.80 21.37
N ASP A 152 -2.05 2.81 22.70
CA ASP A 152 -1.11 3.64 23.44
C ASP A 152 0.35 3.22 23.13
N ALA A 153 0.64 1.92 23.09
CA ALA A 153 1.95 1.43 22.67
C ALA A 153 2.29 1.79 21.20
N MET A 154 1.29 1.79 20.31
CA MET A 154 1.45 2.25 18.93
C MET A 154 1.66 3.75 18.85
N ALA A 155 0.98 4.54 19.68
CA ALA A 155 1.14 5.99 19.77
C ALA A 155 2.56 6.36 20.22
N ALA A 156 3.11 5.66 21.22
CA ALA A 156 4.48 5.86 21.68
C ALA A 156 5.54 5.60 20.59
N ARG A 157 5.24 4.71 19.62
CA ARG A 157 6.11 4.41 18.47
C ARG A 157 5.89 5.32 17.27
N LEU A 158 4.79 6.08 17.23
CA LEU A 158 4.41 6.87 16.08
C LEU A 158 5.37 8.05 15.91
N VAL A 159 6.18 8.00 14.87
CA VAL A 159 7.05 9.11 14.47
C VAL A 159 6.42 9.81 13.28
N ARG A 160 6.09 11.10 13.46
CA ARG A 160 5.51 11.95 12.41
C ARG A 160 6.33 11.85 11.12
N PRO A 161 5.71 11.57 9.96
CA PRO A 161 6.45 11.46 8.71
C PRO A 161 7.02 12.81 8.28
N SER A 162 8.21 12.81 7.69
CA SER A 162 8.88 14.03 7.23
C SER A 162 9.50 13.88 5.85
N ARG A 163 9.75 15.00 5.17
CA ARG A 163 10.48 15.00 3.90
C ARG A 163 11.91 14.51 4.04
N ALA A 164 12.51 14.61 5.22
CA ALA A 164 13.87 14.13 5.50
C ALA A 164 14.00 12.59 5.36
N GLU A 165 12.89 11.85 5.43
CA GLU A 165 12.90 10.41 5.16
C GLU A 165 13.05 10.08 3.67
N GLY A 166 12.80 11.04 2.77
CA GLY A 166 12.76 10.86 1.31
C GLY A 166 11.37 10.97 0.70
N PHE A 167 10.34 11.37 1.46
CA PHE A 167 9.02 11.67 0.90
C PHE A 167 9.05 12.94 0.04
N ALA A 168 8.50 12.85 -1.17
CA ALA A 168 8.36 14.00 -2.06
C ALA A 168 7.37 15.05 -1.51
N ARG A 169 6.40 14.61 -0.70
CA ARG A 169 5.43 15.45 0.01
C ARG A 169 4.90 14.71 1.23
N VAL A 170 4.57 15.45 2.28
CA VAL A 170 3.81 14.97 3.44
C VAL A 170 2.52 15.77 3.54
N TRP A 171 1.39 15.11 3.38
CA TRP A 171 0.06 15.66 3.59
C TRP A 171 -0.39 15.38 5.02
N VAL A 172 -1.11 16.30 5.63
CA VAL A 172 -1.63 16.15 6.99
C VAL A 172 -3.14 16.27 6.97
N ILE A 173 -3.83 15.23 7.42
CA ILE A 173 -5.25 15.24 7.73
C ILE A 173 -5.38 15.48 9.23
N LYS A 174 -5.95 16.62 9.58
CA LYS A 174 -6.26 16.96 10.98
C LYS A 174 -7.68 16.53 11.30
N HIS A 175 -7.89 16.07 12.52
CA HIS A 175 -9.24 15.96 13.08
C HIS A 175 -9.80 17.37 13.30
N GLN A 176 -10.97 17.66 12.72
CA GLN A 176 -11.82 18.76 13.19
C GLN A 176 -12.71 18.20 14.32
N PRO A 177 -12.74 18.86 15.49
CA PRO A 177 -13.51 18.40 16.66
C PRO A 177 -15.00 18.27 16.34
#